data_AF-E6TUK4-F1
#
_entry.id   AF-E6TUK4-F1
#
_cell.length_a   1.000
_cell.length_b   1.000
_cell.length_c   1.000
_cell.angle_alpha   90.00
_cell.angle_beta   90.00
_cell.angle_gamma   90.00
#
_symmetry.space_group_name_H-M   'P 1'
#
loop_
_entity.id
_entity.type
_entity.pdbx_description
1 polymer ?
#
loop_
_entity_poly.entity_id
_entity_poly.type
_entity_poly.pdbx_seq_one_letter_code
_entity_poly.pdbx_strand_id
1 'polypeptide(L)'
;MGQHGMDPSAPLTGTPSKKTKRKLKYEMRKQLISFVFMIFLTSMAFISIASDAIPATFAIPFILLLAVIQVVLQLYVFMHLNERGNGWTNIMIWTGVLIAILTVATLMLLIGVRKW
;
A
#
# COMPACT_ATOMS: atom_id res chain seq x y z
N MET A 1 -28.77 -29.21 -30.04
CA MET A 1 -28.39 -28.71 -28.71
C MET A 1 -26.99 -29.21 -28.42
N GLY A 2 -25.97 -28.43 -28.79
CA GLY A 2 -24.58 -28.90 -28.77
C GLY A 2 -23.65 -27.77 -28.35
N GLN A 3 -23.04 -27.97 -27.18
CA GLN A 3 -21.65 -27.66 -26.85
C GLN A 3 -21.14 -26.26 -27.25
N HIS A 4 -21.09 -25.34 -26.30
CA HIS A 4 -20.04 -24.32 -26.34
C HIS A 4 -19.13 -24.52 -25.13
N GLY A 5 -18.13 -25.38 -25.34
CA GLY A 5 -17.03 -25.58 -24.42
C GLY A 5 -16.41 -24.22 -24.09
N MET A 6 -16.41 -23.89 -22.81
CA MET A 6 -15.54 -22.86 -22.26
C MET A 6 -14.11 -23.37 -22.34
N ASP A 7 -13.50 -23.23 -23.52
CA ASP A 7 -12.07 -23.37 -23.70
C ASP A 7 -11.42 -22.05 -23.22
N PRO A 8 -10.63 -22.07 -22.13
CA PRO A 8 -9.92 -20.89 -21.62
C PRO A 8 -8.77 -20.41 -22.53
N SER A 9 -8.53 -21.05 -23.67
CA SER A 9 -7.43 -20.76 -24.60
C SER A 9 -7.88 -20.14 -25.94
N ALA A 10 -9.18 -19.89 -26.12
CA ALA A 10 -9.66 -19.21 -27.32
C ALA A 10 -9.03 -17.79 -27.41
N PRO A 11 -8.43 -17.40 -28.56
CA PRO A 11 -7.93 -16.04 -28.74
C PRO A 11 -9.05 -15.03 -28.44
N LEU A 12 -8.72 -13.92 -27.79
CA LEU A 12 -9.64 -12.84 -27.41
C LEU A 12 -10.18 -12.10 -28.66
N THR A 13 -10.83 -12.81 -29.58
CA THR A 13 -11.46 -12.29 -30.79
C THR A 13 -12.83 -11.71 -30.43
N GLY A 14 -12.80 -10.62 -29.68
CA GLY A 14 -13.97 -9.86 -29.30
C GLY A 14 -13.53 -8.58 -28.62
N THR A 15 -13.76 -7.43 -29.26
CA THR A 15 -13.41 -6.14 -28.67
C THR A 15 -13.97 -6.04 -27.24
N PRO A 16 -13.20 -5.54 -26.25
CA PRO A 16 -13.62 -5.60 -24.86
C PRO A 16 -14.97 -4.90 -24.69
N SER A 17 -15.98 -5.65 -24.23
CA SER A 17 -17.34 -5.13 -23.98
C SER A 17 -17.27 -3.84 -23.15
N LYS A 18 -18.08 -2.83 -23.52
CA LYS A 18 -18.07 -1.48 -22.90
C LYS A 18 -18.19 -1.51 -21.36
N LYS A 19 -18.76 -2.58 -20.80
CA LYS A 19 -18.90 -2.82 -19.35
C LYS A 19 -17.57 -3.12 -18.65
N THR A 20 -16.69 -3.91 -19.27
CA THR A 20 -15.36 -4.25 -18.72
C THR A 20 -14.47 -3.01 -18.69
N LYS A 21 -14.46 -2.21 -19.77
CA LYS A 21 -13.71 -0.94 -19.83
C LYS A 21 -14.18 0.07 -18.77
N ARG A 22 -15.47 0.10 -18.43
CA ARG A 22 -16.02 0.98 -17.38
C ARG A 22 -15.61 0.53 -15.97
N LYS A 23 -15.61 -0.78 -15.70
CA LYS A 23 -15.15 -1.34 -14.42
C LYS A 23 -13.66 -1.04 -14.19
N LEU A 24 -12.80 -1.32 -15.16
CA LEU A 24 -11.36 -1.00 -15.04
C LEU A 24 -11.10 0.48 -14.77
N LYS A 25 -11.79 1.39 -15.46
CA LYS A 25 -11.64 2.84 -15.22
C LYS A 25 -12.02 3.26 -13.80
N TYR A 26 -12.97 2.58 -13.17
CA TYR A 26 -13.39 2.88 -11.80
C TYR A 26 -12.36 2.39 -10.78
N GLU A 27 -11.83 1.18 -10.99
CA GLU A 27 -10.74 0.62 -10.18
C GLU A 27 -9.47 1.47 -10.27
N MET A 28 -9.06 1.87 -11.48
CA MET A 28 -7.91 2.75 -11.69
C MET A 28 -8.07 4.11 -11.00
N ARG A 29 -9.30 4.66 -10.96
CA ARG A 29 -9.56 5.94 -10.28
C ARG A 29 -9.41 5.81 -8.77
N LYS A 30 -9.92 4.74 -8.15
CA LYS A 30 -9.74 4.48 -6.71
C LYS A 30 -8.27 4.34 -6.35
N GLN A 31 -7.50 3.62 -7.16
CA GLN A 31 -6.06 3.46 -6.96
C GLN A 31 -5.31 4.79 -7.15
N LEU A 32 -5.66 5.58 -8.17
CA LEU A 32 -5.04 6.87 -8.40
C LEU A 32 -5.34 7.88 -7.28
N ILE A 33 -6.57 7.92 -6.77
CA ILE A 33 -6.94 8.79 -5.62
C ILE A 33 -6.08 8.43 -4.41
N SER A 34 -5.93 7.14 -4.13
CA SER A 34 -5.14 6.66 -3.01
C SER A 34 -3.64 6.98 -3.17
N PHE A 35 -3.11 6.85 -4.38
CA PHE A 35 -1.73 7.21 -4.71
C PHE A 35 -1.46 8.71 -4.53
N VAL A 36 -2.36 9.56 -5.01
CA VAL A 36 -2.25 11.03 -4.84
C VAL A 36 -2.35 11.40 -3.35
N PHE A 37 -3.21 10.73 -2.58
CA PHE A 37 -3.33 10.94 -1.15
C PHE A 37 -2.04 10.61 -0.37
N MET A 38 -1.31 9.56 -0.78
CA MET A 38 0.00 9.22 -0.19
C MET A 38 1.03 10.34 -0.43
N ILE A 39 1.13 10.81 -1.68
CA ILE A 39 2.05 11.89 -2.06
C ILE A 39 1.70 13.18 -1.32
N PHE A 40 0.42 13.46 -1.15
CA PHE A 40 -0.03 14.60 -0.37
C PHE A 40 0.44 14.51 1.10
N LEU A 41 0.23 13.37 1.75
CA LEU A 41 0.66 13.18 3.14
C LEU A 41 2.19 13.17 3.31
N THR A 42 2.95 12.64 2.35
CA THR A 42 4.42 12.67 2.43
C THR A 42 4.95 14.08 2.19
N SER A 43 4.41 14.81 1.20
CA SER A 43 4.79 16.21 0.99
C SER A 43 4.51 17.09 2.20
N MET A 44 3.39 16.88 2.92
CA MET A 44 3.14 17.55 4.21
C MET A 44 4.21 17.25 5.26
N ALA A 45 4.68 16.00 5.37
CA ALA A 45 5.76 15.65 6.31
C ALA A 45 7.08 16.36 5.94
N PHE A 46 7.42 16.40 4.65
CA PHE A 46 8.61 17.10 4.17
C PHE A 46 8.54 18.60 4.40
N ILE A 47 7.40 19.24 4.12
CA ILE A 47 7.21 20.67 4.35
C ILE A 47 7.33 20.99 5.84
N SER A 48 6.76 20.15 6.71
CA SER A 48 6.83 20.31 8.17
C SER A 48 8.24 20.22 8.74
N ILE A 49 9.15 19.48 8.08
CA ILE A 49 10.58 19.42 8.44
C ILE A 49 11.36 20.57 7.82
N ALA A 50 11.09 20.85 6.54
CA ALA A 50 11.83 21.83 5.75
C ALA A 50 11.60 23.27 6.25
N SER A 51 10.48 23.53 6.91
CA SER A 51 10.30 24.75 7.68
C SER A 51 11.12 24.66 8.97
N ASP A 52 12.25 25.37 9.03
CA ASP A 52 13.04 25.62 10.26
C ASP A 52 12.24 26.32 11.38
N ALA A 53 10.97 26.65 11.11
CA ALA A 53 10.03 27.19 12.07
C ALA A 53 9.68 26.22 13.23
N ILE A 54 9.97 24.92 13.10
CA ILE A 54 9.64 23.91 14.10
C ILE A 54 10.92 23.31 14.69
N PRO A 55 11.13 23.38 16.02
CA PRO A 55 12.25 22.72 16.68
C PRO A 55 12.28 21.22 16.38
N ALA A 56 13.47 20.67 16.09
CA ALA A 56 13.66 19.26 15.77
C ALA A 56 13.05 18.32 16.82
N THR A 57 13.04 18.74 18.09
CA THR A 57 12.43 18.03 19.22
C THR A 57 10.93 17.76 19.04
N PHE A 58 10.21 18.64 18.32
CA PHE A 58 8.79 18.45 17.99
C PHE A 58 8.58 17.84 16.61
N ALA A 59 9.45 18.17 15.64
CA ALA A 59 9.37 17.61 14.30
C ALA A 59 9.53 16.08 14.30
N ILE A 60 10.52 15.53 15.02
CA ILE A 60 10.81 14.08 15.06
C ILE A 60 9.59 13.22 15.43
N PRO A 61 8.91 13.43 16.57
CA PRO A 61 7.73 12.63 16.92
C PRO A 61 6.55 12.85 15.96
N PHE A 62 6.38 14.06 15.42
CA PHE A 62 5.33 14.36 14.44
C PHE A 62 5.51 13.57 13.14
N ILE A 63 6.73 13.48 12.62
CA ILE A 63 7.03 12.72 11.39
C ILE A 63 6.91 11.22 11.65
N LEU A 64 7.33 10.73 12.82
CA LEU A 64 7.14 9.33 13.20
C LEU A 64 5.65 8.95 13.24
N LEU A 65 4.79 9.83 13.76
CA LEU A 65 3.34 9.64 13.73
C LEU A 65 2.82 9.58 12.28
N LEU A 66 3.26 10.51 11.42
CA LEU A 66 2.90 10.50 10.00
C LEU A 66 3.44 9.25 9.29
N ALA A 67 4.63 8.76 9.64
CA ALA A 67 5.21 7.55 9.08
C ALA A 67 4.40 6.29 9.43
N VAL A 68 3.87 6.19 10.66
CA VAL A 68 2.97 5.10 11.03
C VAL A 68 1.66 5.17 10.23
N ILE A 69 1.08 6.37 10.10
CA ILE A 69 -0.12 6.59 9.27
C ILE A 69 0.15 6.19 7.81
N GLN A 70 1.32 6.54 7.28
CA GLN A 70 1.75 6.13 5.95
C GLN A 70 1.80 4.60 5.83
N VAL A 71 2.43 3.88 6.76
CA VAL A 71 2.47 2.41 6.71
C VAL A 71 1.06 1.80 6.73
N VAL A 72 0.15 2.31 7.55
CA VAL A 72 -1.25 1.83 7.61
C VAL A 72 -1.98 2.11 6.29
N LEU A 73 -1.84 3.30 5.71
CA LEU A 73 -2.46 3.63 4.43
C LEU A 73 -1.84 2.85 3.27
N GLN A 74 -0.53 2.62 3.28
CA GLN A 74 0.16 1.75 2.33
C GLN A 74 -0.43 0.34 2.39
N LEU A 75 -0.59 -0.22 3.59
CA LEU A 75 -1.25 -1.51 3.78
C LEU A 75 -2.70 -1.47 3.30
N TYR A 76 -3.50 -0.46 3.64
CA TYR A 76 -4.92 -0.38 3.25
C TYR A 76 -5.15 -0.18 1.74
N VAL A 77 -4.23 0.48 1.03
CA VAL A 77 -4.36 0.79 -0.39
C VAL A 77 -3.76 -0.29 -1.28
N PHE A 78 -2.58 -0.82 -0.94
CA PHE A 78 -2.04 -2.01 -1.62
C PHE A 78 -2.94 -3.21 -1.40
N MET A 79 -3.58 -3.24 -0.24
CA MET A 79 -4.48 -4.29 0.13
C MET A 79 -5.92 -3.81 0.01
N HIS A 80 -6.46 -3.87 -1.20
CA HIS A 80 -7.89 -3.78 -1.48
C HIS A 80 -8.63 -4.94 -0.75
N LEU A 81 -8.69 -4.87 0.59
CA LEU A 81 -9.31 -5.81 1.52
C LEU A 81 -10.82 -5.96 1.31
N ASN A 82 -11.39 -5.18 0.38
CA ASN A 82 -12.81 -5.18 0.07
C ASN A 82 -13.20 -6.10 -1.11
N GLU A 83 -12.25 -6.70 -1.84
CA GLU A 83 -12.59 -7.81 -2.73
C GLU A 83 -12.64 -9.12 -1.91
N ARG A 84 -13.86 -9.48 -1.51
CA ARG A 84 -14.22 -10.75 -0.86
C ARG A 84 -13.55 -11.95 -1.56
N GLY A 85 -12.67 -12.66 -0.85
CA GLY A 85 -12.33 -14.06 -1.18
C GLY A 85 -10.86 -14.47 -1.15
N ASN A 86 -9.88 -13.58 -0.93
CA ASN A 86 -8.47 -13.94 -1.18
C ASN A 86 -7.66 -14.21 0.09
N GLY A 87 -7.49 -15.47 0.48
CA GLY A 87 -6.59 -15.89 1.57
C GLY A 87 -5.13 -15.46 1.37
N TRP A 88 -4.72 -15.20 0.12
CA TRP A 88 -3.42 -14.62 -0.24
C TRP A 88 -3.15 -13.26 0.40
N THR A 89 -4.20 -12.45 0.53
CA THR A 89 -4.16 -11.14 1.18
C THR A 89 -3.74 -11.29 2.65
N ASN A 90 -4.36 -12.22 3.38
CA ASN A 90 -4.05 -12.42 4.79
C ASN A 90 -2.59 -12.90 4.99
N ILE A 91 -2.10 -13.80 4.13
CA ILE A 91 -0.72 -14.31 4.17
C ILE A 91 0.31 -13.18 3.98
N MET A 92 0.01 -12.25 3.07
CA MET A 92 0.88 -11.09 2.80
C MET A 92 0.96 -10.13 3.99
N ILE A 93 -0.15 -9.86 4.70
CA ILE A 93 -0.13 -9.09 5.96
C ILE A 93 0.73 -9.80 7.00
N TRP A 94 0.49 -11.09 7.25
CA TRP A 94 1.19 -11.82 8.30
C TRP A 94 2.70 -11.89 8.03
N THR A 95 3.08 -12.07 6.77
CA THR A 95 4.50 -12.04 6.34
C THR A 95 5.09 -10.64 6.47
N GLY A 96 4.37 -9.59 6.06
CA GLY A 96 4.82 -8.21 6.18
C GLY A 96 5.03 -7.77 7.63
N VAL A 97 4.12 -8.16 8.53
CA VAL A 97 4.24 -7.91 9.97
C VAL A 97 5.44 -8.66 10.55
N LEU A 98 5.64 -9.93 10.17
CA LEU A 98 6.79 -10.73 10.60
C LEU A 98 8.10 -10.07 10.19
N ILE A 99 8.24 -9.66 8.93
CA ILE A 99 9.45 -8.99 8.42
C ILE A 99 9.66 -7.64 9.11
N ALA A 100 8.61 -6.86 9.34
CA ALA A 100 8.70 -5.58 10.04
C ALA A 100 9.23 -5.78 11.48
N ILE A 101 8.69 -6.76 12.21
CA ILE A 101 9.14 -7.09 13.57
C ILE A 101 10.61 -7.52 13.56
N LEU A 102 11.00 -8.43 12.66
CA LEU A 102 12.40 -8.88 12.54
C LEU A 102 13.34 -7.71 12.21
N THR A 103 12.92 -6.81 11.33
CA THR A 103 13.71 -5.64 10.95
C THR A 103 13.91 -4.70 12.13
N VAL A 104 12.84 -4.36 12.87
CA VAL A 104 12.93 -3.51 14.06
C VAL A 104 13.77 -4.17 15.15
N ALA A 105 13.57 -5.47 15.41
CA ALA A 105 14.34 -6.22 16.39
C ALA A 105 15.84 -6.25 16.02
N THR A 106 16.16 -6.48 14.74
CA THR A 106 17.55 -6.47 14.26
C THR A 106 18.19 -5.09 14.39
N LEU A 107 17.46 -4.02 14.03
CA LEU A 107 17.95 -2.65 14.18
C LEU A 107 18.17 -2.28 15.65
N MET A 108 17.23 -2.65 16.54
CA MET A 108 17.40 -2.44 17.99
C MET A 108 18.62 -3.19 18.52
N LEU A 109 18.81 -4.45 18.10
CA LEU A 109 19.96 -5.26 18.51
C LEU A 109 21.28 -4.66 17.97
N LEU A 110 21.32 -4.24 16.70
CA LEU A 110 22.51 -3.65 16.08
C LEU A 110 22.90 -2.30 16.70
N ILE A 111 21.91 -1.42 16.98
CA ILE A 111 22.15 -0.15 17.70
C ILE A 111 22.59 -0.44 19.15
N GLY A 112 21.98 -1.42 19.81
CA GLY A 112 22.34 -1.84 21.17
C GLY A 112 23.76 -2.41 21.26
N VAL A 113 24.19 -3.18 20.25
CA VAL A 113 25.55 -3.73 20.14
C VAL A 113 26.59 -2.64 19.86
N ARG A 114 26.23 -1.57 19.14
CA ARG A 114 27.13 -0.43 18.85
C ARG A 114 27.21 0.60 19.98
N LYS A 115 26.39 0.48 21.03
CA LYS A 115 26.34 1.43 22.15
C LYS A 115 27.14 0.95 23.38
N TRP A 116 28.05 -0.01 23.18
CA TRP A 116 29.12 -0.45 24.07
C TRP A 116 30.43 -0.47 23.29
#